data_AF-N9PL55-F1
#
_entry.id   AF-N9PL55-F1
#
_cell.length_a   1.000
_cell.length_b   1.000
_cell.length_c   1.000
_cell.angle_alpha   90.00
_cell.angle_beta   90.00
_cell.angle_gamma   90.00
#
_symmetry.space_group_name_H-M   'P 1'
#
loop_
_entity.id
_entity.type
_entity.pdbx_description
1 polymer ?
#
loop_
_entity_poly.entity_id
_entity_poly.type
_entity_poly.pdbx_seq_one_letter_code
_entity_poly.pdbx_strand_id
1 'polypeptide(L)'
;MKKDLKLDHDTLFFRLLFKSTSEVTAEEIEYYRKYPDQIDEVTAPINIHKIFLWVGALLGVFIVAIAKALKFSGALSFLADSLFEFIYDILYESGVALIGAAITAYMLGVVLNKQQENAAKWRKEIRKKIAENK
;
A
#
# COMPACT_ATOMS: atom_id res chain seq x y z
N MET A 1 -9.06 -25.69 -17.44
CA MET A 1 -8.20 -25.48 -16.25
C MET A 1 -7.40 -24.20 -16.50
N LYS A 2 -7.84 -23.05 -15.97
CA LYS A 2 -7.21 -21.72 -16.15
C LYS A 2 -6.72 -21.26 -14.77
N LYS A 3 -5.43 -21.44 -14.48
CA LYS A 3 -4.81 -20.97 -13.22
C LYS A 3 -3.60 -20.05 -13.42
N ASP A 4 -3.12 -19.83 -14.65
CA ASP A 4 -1.89 -19.07 -14.89
C ASP A 4 -2.05 -17.54 -15.08
N LEU A 5 -3.25 -17.02 -15.31
CA LEU A 5 -3.41 -15.60 -15.69
C LEU A 5 -3.37 -14.60 -14.51
N LYS A 6 -3.50 -15.07 -13.27
CA LYS A 6 -3.51 -14.20 -12.08
C LYS A 6 -2.11 -13.94 -11.50
N LEU A 7 -1.14 -14.81 -11.81
CA LEU A 7 0.21 -14.71 -11.26
C LEU A 7 1.03 -13.55 -11.88
N ASP A 8 0.67 -13.12 -13.09
CA ASP A 8 1.45 -12.14 -13.85
C ASP A 8 1.12 -10.69 -13.48
N HIS A 9 -0.13 -10.39 -13.14
CA HIS A 9 -0.57 -9.06 -12.70
C HIS A 9 0.18 -8.58 -11.45
N ASP A 10 0.29 -9.45 -10.44
CA ASP A 10 0.97 -9.12 -9.18
C ASP A 10 2.47 -8.90 -9.42
N THR A 11 3.08 -9.71 -10.31
CA THR A 11 4.49 -9.61 -10.69
C THR A 11 4.80 -8.31 -11.44
N LEU A 12 3.93 -7.92 -12.38
CA LEU A 12 4.02 -6.65 -13.11
C LEU A 12 3.82 -5.45 -12.18
N PHE A 13 2.88 -5.54 -11.24
CA PHE A 13 2.65 -4.48 -10.25
C PHE A 13 3.85 -4.26 -9.33
N PHE A 14 4.45 -5.34 -8.80
CA PHE A 14 5.69 -5.25 -8.04
C PHE A 14 6.85 -4.72 -8.87
N ARG A 15 6.99 -5.19 -10.11
CA ARG A 15 8.02 -4.69 -11.04
C ARG A 15 7.86 -3.19 -11.29
N LEU A 16 6.63 -2.68 -11.40
CA LEU A 16 6.32 -1.26 -11.61
C LEU A 16 6.57 -0.41 -10.37
N LEU A 17 6.26 -0.92 -9.17
CA LEU A 17 6.56 -0.27 -7.89
C LEU A 17 8.06 -0.14 -7.61
N PHE A 18 8.86 -1.10 -8.08
CA PHE A 18 10.33 -1.10 -7.92
C PHE A 18 11.08 -0.65 -9.19
N LYS A 19 10.39 -0.35 -10.30
CA LYS A 19 11.00 0.20 -11.52
C LYS A 19 11.37 1.65 -11.27
N SER A 20 12.66 1.93 -11.26
CA SER A 20 13.19 3.28 -11.10
C SER A 20 13.30 4.04 -12.42
N THR A 21 12.90 3.43 -13.55
CA THR A 21 13.06 3.97 -14.91
C THR A 21 11.73 3.99 -15.67
N SER A 22 11.52 5.05 -16.45
CA SER A 22 10.34 5.30 -17.29
C SER A 22 10.34 4.50 -18.61
N GLU A 23 11.25 3.54 -18.78
CA GLU A 23 11.35 2.76 -20.01
C GLU A 23 10.25 1.70 -20.08
N VAL A 24 9.39 1.86 -21.08
CA VAL A 24 8.31 0.93 -21.42
C VAL A 24 8.90 -0.22 -22.24
N THR A 25 8.82 -1.43 -21.72
CA THR A 25 9.32 -2.64 -22.38
C THR A 25 8.29 -3.22 -23.36
N ALA A 26 8.75 -3.95 -24.38
CA ALA A 26 7.88 -4.50 -25.42
C ALA A 26 6.81 -5.47 -24.85
N GLU A 27 7.14 -6.21 -23.80
CA GLU A 27 6.19 -7.07 -23.07
C GLU A 27 5.06 -6.26 -22.40
N GLU A 28 5.37 -5.11 -21.79
CA GLU A 28 4.36 -4.22 -21.20
C GLU A 28 3.41 -3.67 -22.27
N ILE A 29 3.95 -3.29 -23.45
CA ILE A 29 3.12 -2.81 -24.57
C ILE A 29 2.17 -3.91 -25.05
N GLU A 30 2.64 -5.14 -25.20
CA GLU A 30 1.81 -6.26 -25.68
C GLU A 30 0.74 -6.65 -24.66
N TYR A 31 1.08 -6.65 -23.38
CA TYR A 31 0.14 -6.92 -22.28
C TYR A 31 -0.95 -5.83 -22.19
N TYR A 32 -0.57 -4.55 -22.15
CA TYR A 32 -1.52 -3.45 -22.02
C TYR A 32 -2.30 -3.14 -23.30
N ARG A 33 -1.81 -3.55 -24.48
CA ARG A 33 -2.61 -3.53 -25.72
C ARG A 33 -3.83 -4.47 -25.62
N LYS A 34 -3.70 -5.56 -24.84
CA LYS A 34 -4.76 -6.55 -24.63
C LYS A 34 -5.72 -6.16 -23.50
N TYR A 35 -5.25 -5.37 -22.52
CA TYR A 35 -6.02 -4.88 -21.37
C TYR A 35 -5.72 -3.39 -21.10
N PRO A 36 -6.22 -2.48 -21.96
CA PRO A 36 -5.91 -1.04 -21.86
C PRO A 36 -6.51 -0.38 -20.62
N ASP A 37 -7.55 -0.98 -20.05
CA ASP A 37 -8.24 -0.57 -18.82
C ASP A 37 -7.41 -0.77 -17.55
N GLN A 38 -6.45 -1.71 -17.55
CA GLN A 38 -5.61 -2.00 -16.39
C GLN A 38 -4.50 -0.95 -16.16
N ILE A 39 -4.21 -0.09 -17.16
CA ILE A 39 -3.23 1.00 -17.01
C ILE A 39 -3.69 1.99 -15.92
N ASP A 40 -4.97 2.32 -15.92
CA ASP A 40 -5.59 3.23 -14.94
C ASP A 40 -5.75 2.56 -13.56
N GLU A 41 -5.85 1.23 -13.52
CA GLU A 41 -6.02 0.45 -12.29
C GLU A 41 -4.69 0.25 -11.54
N VAL A 42 -3.60 -0.01 -12.28
CA VAL A 42 -2.24 -0.17 -11.73
C VAL A 42 -1.66 1.16 -11.24
N THR A 43 -2.08 2.27 -11.84
CA THR A 43 -1.69 3.62 -11.41
C THR A 43 -2.60 4.19 -10.32
N ALA A 44 -3.70 3.51 -9.97
CA ALA A 44 -4.60 3.98 -8.94
C ALA A 44 -3.89 4.04 -7.58
N PRO A 45 -3.85 5.20 -6.90
CA PRO A 45 -3.07 5.40 -5.68
C PRO A 45 -3.43 4.41 -4.58
N ILE A 46 -4.68 3.92 -4.56
CA ILE A 46 -5.20 2.93 -3.62
C ILE A 46 -4.40 1.63 -3.61
N ASN A 47 -3.91 1.16 -4.76
CA ASN A 47 -3.23 -0.13 -4.83
C ASN A 47 -1.83 -0.06 -4.21
N ILE A 48 -1.14 1.08 -4.39
CA ILE A 48 0.13 1.40 -3.70
C ILE A 48 -0.10 1.52 -2.18
N HIS A 49 -1.17 2.20 -1.76
CA HIS A 49 -1.49 2.35 -0.34
C HIS A 49 -1.91 1.02 0.33
N LYS A 50 -2.45 0.07 -0.42
CA LYS A 50 -2.80 -1.28 0.08
C LYS A 50 -1.55 -2.12 0.35
N ILE A 51 -0.51 -1.99 -0.45
CA ILE A 51 0.79 -2.62 -0.18
C ILE A 51 1.46 -1.95 1.02
N PHE A 52 1.45 -0.62 1.09
CA PHE A 52 1.94 0.10 2.26
C PHE A 52 1.24 -0.34 3.55
N LEU A 53 -0.08 -0.55 3.50
CA LEU A 53 -0.85 -1.10 4.60
C LEU A 53 -0.34 -2.47 5.03
N TRP A 54 -0.20 -3.41 4.09
CA TRP A 54 0.23 -4.78 4.38
C TRP A 54 1.66 -4.85 4.91
N VAL A 55 2.59 -4.13 4.27
CA VAL A 55 4.00 -4.07 4.68
C VAL A 55 4.13 -3.37 6.04
N GLY A 56 3.47 -2.23 6.22
CA GLY A 56 3.49 -1.49 7.49
C GLY A 56 2.85 -2.28 8.63
N ALA A 57 1.72 -2.93 8.38
CA ALA A 57 1.07 -3.77 9.39
C ALA A 57 1.91 -5.00 9.76
N LEU A 58 2.48 -5.72 8.78
CA LEU A 58 3.35 -6.85 9.05
C LEU A 58 4.61 -6.45 9.83
N LEU A 59 5.24 -5.35 9.42
CA LEU A 59 6.45 -4.84 10.06
C LEU A 59 6.16 -4.35 11.48
N GLY A 60 5.04 -3.66 11.71
CA GLY A 60 4.60 -3.27 13.05
C GLY A 60 4.29 -4.46 13.94
N VAL A 61 3.56 -5.47 13.44
CA VAL A 61 3.29 -6.73 14.18
C VAL A 61 4.59 -7.45 14.52
N PHE A 62 5.53 -7.50 13.58
CA PHE A 62 6.83 -8.13 13.79
C PHE A 62 7.64 -7.42 14.89
N ILE A 63 7.69 -6.08 14.88
CA ILE A 63 8.34 -5.28 15.93
C ILE A 63 7.68 -5.52 17.28
N VAL A 64 6.34 -5.49 17.35
CA VAL A 64 5.61 -5.76 18.61
C VAL A 64 5.86 -7.19 19.11
N ALA A 65 5.92 -8.16 18.22
CA ALA A 65 6.23 -9.55 18.56
C ALA A 65 7.65 -9.69 19.12
N ILE A 66 8.64 -9.02 18.51
CA ILE A 66 10.01 -8.95 19.03
C ILE A 66 10.03 -8.29 20.41
N ALA A 67 9.35 -7.16 20.59
CA ALA A 67 9.28 -6.47 21.88
C ALA A 67 8.74 -7.41 22.98
N LYS A 68 7.65 -8.14 22.70
CA LYS A 68 7.10 -9.14 23.61
C LYS A 68 8.05 -10.31 23.86
N ALA A 69 8.70 -10.83 22.82
CA ALA A 69 9.66 -11.92 22.95
C ALA A 69 10.87 -11.53 23.80
N LEU A 70 11.37 -10.30 23.64
CA LEU A 70 12.43 -9.75 24.49
C LEU A 70 11.98 -9.65 25.95
N LYS A 71 10.74 -9.22 26.21
CA LYS A 71 10.15 -9.15 27.56
C LYS A 71 10.02 -10.51 28.26
N PHE A 72 9.65 -11.55 27.53
CA PHE A 72 9.43 -12.89 28.12
C PHE A 72 10.68 -13.79 28.13
N SER A 73 11.63 -13.58 27.21
CA SER A 73 12.80 -14.45 27.09
C SER A 73 13.86 -14.24 28.17
N GLY A 74 13.82 -13.12 28.90
CA GLY A 74 14.89 -12.76 29.83
C GLY A 74 16.25 -12.57 29.15
N ALA A 75 16.30 -12.46 27.83
CA ALA A 75 17.55 -12.36 27.06
C ALA A 75 18.38 -11.11 27.41
N LEU A 76 17.73 -10.07 27.94
CA LEU A 76 18.33 -8.83 28.42
C LEU A 76 18.33 -8.71 29.96
N SER A 77 18.19 -9.83 30.69
CA SER A 77 18.24 -9.85 32.17
C SER A 77 19.58 -9.37 32.76
N PHE A 78 20.60 -9.16 31.93
CA PHE A 78 21.88 -8.56 32.30
C PHE A 78 21.87 -7.02 32.30
N LEU A 79 20.87 -6.39 31.67
CA LEU A 79 20.69 -4.93 31.68
C LEU A 79 19.94 -4.51 32.95
N ALA A 80 20.20 -3.29 33.40
CA ALA A 80 19.40 -2.69 34.47
C ALA A 80 17.92 -2.66 34.05
N ASP A 81 17.02 -3.06 34.96
CA ASP A 81 15.58 -3.17 34.70
C ASP A 81 15.00 -1.88 34.07
N SER A 82 15.48 -0.71 34.51
CA SER A 82 15.05 0.59 33.96
C SER A 82 15.42 0.80 32.49
N LEU A 83 16.57 0.30 32.05
CA LEU A 83 17.01 0.42 30.67
C LEU A 83 16.27 -0.58 29.77
N PHE A 84 15.93 -1.75 30.32
CA PHE A 84 15.12 -2.74 29.62
C PHE A 84 13.69 -2.25 29.37
N GLU A 85 13.04 -1.70 30.39
CA GLU A 85 11.69 -1.11 30.27
C GLU A 85 11.66 0.01 29.23
N PHE A 86 12.66 0.89 29.22
CA PHE A 86 12.75 1.98 28.25
C PHE A 86 12.85 1.47 26.79
N ILE A 87 13.70 0.47 26.52
CA ILE A 87 13.83 -0.12 25.18
C ILE A 87 12.54 -0.83 24.77
N TYR A 88 11.90 -1.54 25.69
CA TYR A 88 10.65 -2.22 25.45
C TYR A 88 9.54 -1.23 25.06
N ASP A 89 9.38 -0.14 25.80
CA ASP A 89 8.33 0.84 25.53
C ASP A 89 8.54 1.52 24.17
N ILE A 90 9.78 1.89 23.81
CA ILE A 90 10.08 2.44 22.48
C ILE A 90 9.71 1.45 21.37
N LEU A 91 10.11 0.18 21.48
CA LEU A 91 9.81 -0.82 20.46
C LEU A 91 8.30 -1.09 20.37
N TYR A 92 7.63 -1.16 21.51
CA TYR A 92 6.19 -1.41 21.56
C TYR A 92 5.40 -0.23 20.98
N GLU A 93 5.66 1.00 21.43
CA GLU A 93 4.99 2.21 20.95
C GLU A 93 5.26 2.46 19.47
N SER A 94 6.51 2.28 19.01
CA SER A 94 6.85 2.44 17.59
C SER A 94 6.13 1.41 16.72
N GLY A 95 6.07 0.14 17.13
CA GLY A 95 5.34 -0.90 16.41
C GLY A 95 3.84 -0.62 16.30
N VAL A 96 3.20 -0.20 17.41
CA VAL A 96 1.79 0.19 17.43
C VAL A 96 1.54 1.44 16.57
N ALA A 97 2.40 2.46 16.68
CA ALA A 97 2.30 3.69 15.89
C ALA A 97 2.42 3.42 14.38
N LEU A 98 3.31 2.50 13.98
CA LEU A 98 3.52 2.13 12.58
C LEU A 98 2.28 1.46 11.98
N ILE A 99 1.59 0.61 12.74
CA ILE A 99 0.29 0.02 12.34
C ILE A 99 -0.76 1.12 12.17
N GLY A 100 -0.87 2.03 13.14
CA GLY A 100 -1.82 3.15 13.08
C GLY A 100 -1.58 4.08 11.89
N ALA A 101 -0.32 4.39 11.59
CA ALA A 101 0.08 5.18 10.44
C ALA A 101 -0.28 4.49 9.11
N ALA A 102 -0.02 3.17 9.02
CA ALA A 102 -0.36 2.38 7.85
C ALA A 102 -1.88 2.37 7.56
N ILE A 103 -2.70 2.19 8.60
CA ILE A 103 -4.17 2.26 8.50
C ILE A 103 -4.62 3.65 8.04
N THR A 104 -4.08 4.70 8.65
CA THR A 104 -4.44 6.09 8.35
C THR A 104 -4.12 6.46 6.90
N ALA A 105 -2.92 6.11 6.43
CA ALA A 105 -2.51 6.31 5.05
C ALA A 105 -3.45 5.59 4.07
N TYR A 106 -3.81 4.33 4.36
CA TYR A 106 -4.75 3.58 3.54
C TYR A 106 -6.13 4.24 3.46
N MET A 107 -6.70 4.64 4.60
CA MET A 107 -7.98 5.34 4.63
C MET A 107 -7.94 6.62 3.79
N LEU A 108 -6.86 7.42 3.92
CA LEU A 108 -6.68 8.63 3.13
C LEU A 108 -6.62 8.33 1.63
N GLY A 109 -5.87 7.30 1.22
CA GLY A 109 -5.79 6.86 -0.18
C GLY A 109 -7.15 6.45 -0.76
N VAL A 110 -7.97 5.72 0.00
CA VAL A 110 -9.33 5.33 -0.41
C VAL A 110 -10.24 6.55 -0.59
N VAL A 111 -10.21 7.48 0.37
CA VAL A 111 -11.02 8.71 0.32
C VAL A 111 -10.62 9.56 -0.88
N LEU A 112 -9.33 9.76 -1.11
CA LEU A 112 -8.81 10.53 -2.25
C LEU A 112 -9.21 9.92 -3.59
N ASN A 113 -9.09 8.59 -3.72
CA ASN A 113 -9.49 7.91 -4.96
C ASN A 113 -10.99 8.09 -5.23
N LYS A 114 -11.82 8.00 -4.18
CA LYS A 114 -13.27 8.21 -4.33
C LYS A 114 -13.62 9.65 -4.73
N GLN A 115 -12.92 10.62 -4.14
CA GLN A 115 -13.05 12.03 -4.52
C GLN A 115 -12.69 12.26 -5.99
N GLN A 116 -11.60 11.65 -6.46
CA GLN A 116 -11.17 11.75 -7.87
C GLN A 116 -12.18 11.13 -8.84
N GLU A 117 -12.69 9.93 -8.54
CA GLU A 117 -13.71 9.25 -9.35
C GLU A 117 -15.01 10.09 -9.45
N ASN A 118 -15.47 10.61 -8.31
CA ASN A 118 -16.68 11.44 -8.25
C ASN A 118 -16.48 12.76 -9.01
N ALA A 119 -15.32 13.40 -8.86
CA ALA A 119 -14.98 14.62 -9.59
C ALA A 119 -14.90 14.38 -11.11
N ALA A 120 -14.37 13.24 -11.54
CA ALA A 120 -14.33 12.86 -12.95
C ALA A 120 -15.73 12.65 -13.53
N LYS A 121 -16.60 11.93 -12.83
CA LYS A 121 -18.01 11.74 -13.22
C LYS A 121 -18.74 13.07 -13.30
N TRP A 122 -18.60 13.91 -12.29
CA TRP A 122 -19.22 15.24 -12.25
C TRP A 122 -18.77 16.12 -13.43
N ARG A 123 -17.47 16.16 -13.74
CA ARG A 123 -16.94 16.89 -14.91
C ARG A 123 -17.53 16.38 -16.23
N LYS A 124 -17.72 15.06 -16.36
CA LYS A 124 -18.34 14.45 -17.56
C LYS A 124 -19.80 14.85 -17.71
N GLU A 125 -20.56 14.86 -16.61
CA GLU A 125 -21.96 15.31 -16.61
C GLU A 125 -22.11 16.79 -16.96
N ILE A 126 -21.26 17.66 -16.41
CA ILE A 126 -21.25 19.09 -16.75
C ILE A 126 -21.02 19.28 -18.25
N ARG A 127 -20.03 18.61 -18.83
CA ARG A 127 -19.75 18.69 -20.28
C ARG A 127 -20.92 18.21 -21.13
N LYS A 128 -21.60 17.14 -20.71
CA LYS A 128 -22.81 16.64 -21.38
C LYS A 128 -23.94 17.68 -21.36
N LYS A 129 -24.23 18.25 -20.19
CA LYS A 129 -25.29 19.27 -20.05
C LYS A 129 -25.01 20.56 -20.84
N ILE A 130 -23.74 20.96 -20.97
CA ILE A 130 -23.34 22.11 -21.80
C ILE A 130 -23.55 21.80 -23.29
N ALA A 131 -23.23 20.58 -23.74
CA ALA A 131 -23.42 20.17 -25.13
C ALA A 131 -24.90 20.02 -25.51
N GLU A 132 -25.76 19.60 -24.57
CA GLU A 132 -27.20 19.47 -24.77
C GLU A 132 -27.96 20.81 -24.75
N ASN A 133 -27.40 21.85 -24.13
CA ASN A 133 -27.96 23.22 -24.12
C ASN A 133 -27.35 24.13 -25.21
N LYS A 134 -26.71 23.55 -26.22
CA LYS A 134 -26.08 24.27 -27.33
C LYS A 134 -26.80 23.93 -28.63
#